data_AF-A0A4Q9V901-F1
#
_entry.id   AF-A0A4Q9V901-F1
#
_cell.length_a   1.000
_cell.length_b   1.000
_cell.length_c   1.000
_cell.angle_alpha   90.00
_cell.angle_beta   90.00
_cell.angle_gamma   90.00
#
_symmetry.space_group_name_H-M   'P 1'
#
loop_
_entity.id
_entity.type
_entity.pdbx_description
1 polymer ?
#
loop_
_entity_poly.entity_id
_entity_poly.type
_entity_poly.pdbx_seq_one_letter_code
_entity_poly.pdbx_strand_id
1 'polypeptide(L)'
;MKNLLNIATAEIGVKEIPGKKSNPKILQYAKDCGFSNYTNDDAAWCSLFMNWVAYKAGLERTNKLSARSWLNVGIPVENPEPGDVVIFWRESRDSWKGHVGIFTGISQNSSRIYCLGGNQGNQVSITAKSTDRILGYRRLRPVGRLNFTTKILKKGDTGIEVVQLQDALKQLGFNCGTSDGIFGPKTEQALKDFQATDRSLTISGVLDQPTREFLVEILKSK
;
A
#
# COMPACT_ATOMS: atom_id res chain seq x y z
N MET A 1 -4.39 4.75 -1.17
CA MET A 1 -3.66 4.49 0.10
C MET A 1 -4.18 5.19 1.36
N LYS A 2 -4.95 6.28 1.28
CA LYS A 2 -5.45 7.04 2.46
C LYS A 2 -6.21 6.17 3.49
N ASN A 3 -6.99 5.20 3.03
CA ASN A 3 -7.71 4.27 3.90
C ASN A 3 -6.75 3.38 4.73
N LEU A 4 -5.67 2.88 4.11
CA LEU A 4 -4.67 2.06 4.79
C LEU A 4 -3.98 2.82 5.93
N LEU A 5 -3.62 4.10 5.71
CA LEU A 5 -3.04 4.93 6.76
C LEU A 5 -4.04 5.16 7.90
N ASN A 6 -5.29 5.51 7.60
CA ASN A 6 -6.32 5.73 8.62
C ASN A 6 -6.52 4.49 9.51
N ILE A 7 -6.63 3.31 8.90
CA ILE A 7 -6.76 2.03 9.60
C ILE A 7 -5.56 1.81 10.52
N ALA A 8 -4.33 1.99 10.01
CA ALA A 8 -3.14 1.76 10.81
C ALA A 8 -2.96 2.78 11.93
N THR A 9 -3.28 4.05 11.69
CA THR A 9 -3.16 5.12 12.71
C THR A 9 -4.13 4.93 13.86
N ALA A 10 -5.31 4.37 13.60
CA ALA A 10 -6.29 4.03 14.64
C ALA A 10 -5.78 2.97 15.63
N GLU A 11 -4.70 2.26 15.28
CA GLU A 11 -4.11 1.21 16.10
C GLU A 11 -2.88 1.66 16.90
N ILE A 12 -2.43 2.91 16.76
CA ILE A 12 -1.29 3.45 17.51
C ILE A 12 -1.53 3.25 19.01
N GLY A 13 -0.53 2.68 19.70
CA GLY A 13 -0.57 2.38 21.13
C GLY A 13 -0.99 0.96 21.50
N VAL A 14 -1.52 0.17 20.55
CA VAL A 14 -1.74 -1.27 20.81
C VAL A 14 -0.41 -1.95 21.09
N LYS A 15 -0.30 -2.60 22.25
CA LYS A 15 0.93 -3.20 22.78
C LYS A 15 0.71 -4.68 23.12
N GLU A 16 1.70 -5.52 22.86
CA GLU A 16 1.67 -6.91 23.34
C GLU A 16 1.67 -6.96 24.88
N ILE A 17 1.15 -8.04 25.44
CA ILE A 17 1.22 -8.28 26.88
C ILE A 17 2.37 -9.26 27.12
N PRO A 18 3.41 -8.92 27.90
CA PRO A 18 4.51 -9.84 28.12
C PRO A 18 4.07 -11.13 28.86
N GLY A 19 4.56 -12.29 28.42
CA GLY A 19 4.41 -13.56 29.12
C GLY A 19 3.19 -14.38 28.65
N LYS A 20 2.55 -15.12 29.57
CA LYS A 20 1.50 -16.09 29.21
C LYS A 20 0.16 -15.48 28.75
N LYS A 21 0.04 -14.16 28.77
CA LYS A 21 -1.17 -13.43 28.38
C LYS A 21 -0.88 -12.73 27.06
N SER A 22 -1.80 -12.80 26.11
CA SER A 22 -1.67 -12.07 24.85
C SER A 22 -2.67 -10.94 24.74
N ASN A 23 -2.33 -9.89 24.00
CA ASN A 23 -3.29 -8.84 23.72
C ASN A 23 -4.42 -9.39 22.82
N PRO A 24 -5.69 -9.36 23.26
CA PRO A 24 -6.80 -9.92 22.49
C PRO A 24 -6.97 -9.27 21.12
N LYS A 25 -6.54 -8.00 20.96
CA LYS A 25 -6.58 -7.30 19.68
C LYS A 25 -5.55 -7.83 18.69
N ILE A 26 -4.35 -8.18 19.16
CA ILE A 26 -3.32 -8.81 18.31
C ILE A 26 -3.76 -10.21 17.89
N LEU A 27 -4.38 -10.98 18.79
CA LEU A 27 -4.99 -12.27 18.43
C LEU A 27 -6.15 -12.10 17.43
N GLN A 28 -6.94 -11.03 17.55
CA GLN A 28 -7.99 -10.73 16.58
C GLN A 28 -7.41 -10.43 15.19
N TYR A 29 -6.25 -9.77 15.08
CA TYR A 29 -5.58 -9.59 13.80
C TYR A 29 -5.27 -10.91 13.12
N ALA A 30 -4.78 -11.89 13.89
CA ALA A 30 -4.49 -13.22 13.39
C ALA A 30 -5.75 -13.94 12.92
N LYS A 31 -6.81 -13.89 13.73
CA LYS A 31 -8.11 -14.48 13.39
C LYS A 31 -8.70 -13.90 12.10
N ASP A 32 -8.75 -12.58 11.98
CA ASP A 32 -9.26 -11.88 10.79
C ASP A 32 -8.50 -12.25 9.52
N CYS A 33 -7.19 -12.49 9.64
CA CYS A 33 -6.33 -12.83 8.51
C CYS A 33 -6.21 -14.34 8.23
N GLY A 34 -6.86 -15.20 9.02
CA GLY A 34 -6.80 -16.64 8.86
C GLY A 34 -5.52 -17.31 9.41
N PHE A 35 -4.76 -16.64 10.28
CA PHE A 35 -3.60 -17.21 10.96
C PHE A 35 -4.03 -17.99 12.22
N SER A 36 -4.77 -19.09 12.04
CA SER A 36 -5.35 -19.89 13.12
C SER A 36 -4.32 -20.49 14.10
N ASN A 37 -3.08 -20.71 13.66
CA ASN A 37 -1.99 -21.25 14.48
C ASN A 37 -1.22 -20.19 15.26
N TYR A 38 -1.61 -18.91 15.19
CA TYR A 38 -0.96 -17.82 15.92
C TYR A 38 -1.62 -17.64 17.30
N THR A 39 -0.97 -18.18 18.32
CA THR A 39 -1.52 -18.25 19.69
C THR A 39 -0.77 -17.42 20.73
N ASN A 40 0.34 -16.76 20.36
CA ASN A 40 1.15 -15.94 21.25
C ASN A 40 1.75 -14.73 20.51
N ASP A 41 1.67 -13.54 21.11
CA ASP A 41 2.21 -12.24 20.66
C ASP A 41 3.70 -12.02 20.98
N ASP A 42 4.38 -12.94 21.69
CA ASP A 42 5.84 -12.94 21.88
C ASP A 42 6.63 -13.04 20.55
N ALA A 43 5.98 -13.50 19.47
CA ALA A 43 6.58 -13.57 18.14
C ALA A 43 6.47 -12.23 17.38
N ALA A 44 7.48 -11.89 16.58
CA ALA A 44 7.50 -10.68 15.76
C ALA A 44 6.23 -10.51 14.90
N TRP A 45 5.33 -9.60 15.29
CA TRP A 45 4.00 -9.41 14.69
C TRP A 45 3.89 -8.21 13.74
N CYS A 46 5.02 -7.65 13.31
CA CYS A 46 5.04 -6.56 12.31
C CYS A 46 4.34 -6.95 11.00
N SER A 47 4.59 -8.17 10.49
CA SER A 47 3.93 -8.66 9.27
C SER A 47 2.46 -9.03 9.51
N LEU A 48 2.13 -9.54 10.71
CA LEU A 48 0.74 -9.83 11.08
C LEU A 48 -0.10 -8.54 11.05
N PHE A 49 0.38 -7.49 11.72
CA PHE A 49 -0.24 -6.18 11.69
C PHE A 49 -0.42 -5.66 10.26
N MET A 50 0.63 -5.74 9.43
CA MET A 50 0.55 -5.30 8.05
C MET A 50 -0.46 -6.11 7.21
N ASN A 51 -0.55 -7.42 7.41
CA ASN A 51 -1.55 -8.25 6.74
C ASN A 51 -2.96 -7.83 7.15
N TRP A 52 -3.17 -7.53 8.44
CA TRP A 52 -4.46 -7.08 8.94
C TRP A 52 -4.85 -5.71 8.41
N VAL A 53 -3.94 -4.73 8.43
CA VAL A 53 -4.20 -3.39 7.87
C VAL A 53 -4.55 -3.51 6.39
N ALA A 54 -3.77 -4.27 5.60
CA ALA A 54 -4.05 -4.46 4.18
C ALA A 54 -5.39 -5.20 3.95
N TYR A 55 -5.73 -6.19 4.77
CA TYR A 55 -7.02 -6.89 4.70
C TYR A 55 -8.19 -5.92 4.91
N LYS A 56 -8.14 -5.12 5.98
CA LYS A 56 -9.17 -4.12 6.30
C LYS A 56 -9.27 -3.03 5.23
N ALA A 57 -8.16 -2.73 4.55
CA ALA A 57 -8.12 -1.77 3.46
C ALA A 57 -8.58 -2.36 2.10
N GLY A 58 -8.85 -3.65 2.01
CA GLY A 58 -9.18 -4.33 0.75
C GLY A 58 -8.00 -4.36 -0.23
N LEU A 59 -6.77 -4.50 0.27
CA LEU A 59 -5.54 -4.50 -0.50
C LEU A 59 -4.86 -5.87 -0.50
N GLU A 60 -3.95 -6.08 -1.47
CA GLU A 60 -3.13 -7.28 -1.59
C GLU A 60 -2.33 -7.56 -0.32
N ARG A 61 -2.11 -8.85 -0.06
CA ARG A 61 -1.45 -9.35 1.15
C ARG A 61 -0.45 -10.42 0.81
N THR A 62 0.58 -10.55 1.64
CA THR A 62 1.53 -11.66 1.52
C THR A 62 0.99 -12.96 2.09
N ASN A 63 0.03 -12.87 3.02
CA ASN A 63 -0.48 -13.97 3.83
C ASN A 63 0.64 -14.73 4.58
N LYS A 64 1.76 -14.05 4.87
CA LYS A 64 2.93 -14.61 5.55
C LYS A 64 3.32 -13.74 6.74
N LEU A 65 3.79 -14.39 7.82
CA LEU A 65 4.30 -13.70 9.01
C LEU A 65 5.73 -13.15 8.84
N SER A 66 6.43 -13.50 7.75
CA SER A 66 7.78 -13.00 7.50
C SER A 66 7.75 -11.61 6.86
N ALA A 67 8.44 -10.64 7.48
CA ALA A 67 8.50 -9.26 6.97
C ALA A 67 9.03 -9.15 5.52
N ARG A 68 10.04 -9.97 5.15
CA ARG A 68 10.61 -9.96 3.79
C ARG A 68 9.65 -10.48 2.72
N SER A 69 8.59 -11.22 3.08
CA SER A 69 7.56 -11.65 2.10
C SER A 69 6.90 -10.49 1.37
N TRP A 70 6.89 -9.30 1.98
CA TRP A 70 6.30 -8.11 1.39
C TRP A 70 7.02 -7.65 0.14
N LEU A 71 8.26 -8.08 -0.10
CA LEU A 71 8.95 -7.85 -1.36
C LEU A 71 8.28 -8.50 -2.58
N ASN A 72 7.32 -9.42 -2.40
CA ASN A 72 6.70 -10.18 -3.48
C ASN A 72 5.23 -9.81 -3.73
N VAL A 73 4.73 -8.71 -3.16
CA VAL A 73 3.35 -8.24 -3.34
C VAL A 73 3.32 -6.78 -3.77
N GLY A 74 2.25 -6.37 -4.45
CA GLY A 74 2.13 -5.03 -4.99
C GLY A 74 3.20 -4.68 -6.02
N ILE A 75 3.31 -3.39 -6.29
CA ILE A 75 4.17 -2.83 -7.34
C ILE A 75 5.45 -2.30 -6.68
N PRO A 76 6.66 -2.64 -7.17
CA PRO A 76 7.88 -1.99 -6.72
C PRO A 76 7.83 -0.50 -7.02
N VAL A 77 8.20 0.34 -6.05
CA VAL A 77 8.28 1.80 -6.26
C VAL A 77 9.64 2.33 -5.82
N GLU A 78 10.21 3.23 -6.62
CA GLU A 78 11.48 3.90 -6.33
C GLU A 78 11.27 5.19 -5.52
N ASN A 79 10.16 5.88 -5.79
CA ASN A 79 9.77 7.12 -5.13
C ASN A 79 8.54 6.84 -4.26
N PRO A 80 8.71 6.46 -2.97
CA PRO A 80 7.60 6.09 -2.11
C PRO A 80 6.75 7.31 -1.73
N GLU A 81 5.44 7.09 -1.63
CA GLU A 81 4.46 8.04 -1.11
C GLU A 81 3.91 7.53 0.24
N PRO A 82 3.47 8.41 1.15
CA PRO A 82 2.81 7.99 2.38
C PRO A 82 1.71 6.95 2.14
N GLY A 83 1.83 5.82 2.81
CA GLY A 83 0.98 4.65 2.62
C GLY A 83 1.66 3.48 1.92
N ASP A 84 2.71 3.71 1.12
CA ASP A 84 3.49 2.61 0.54
C ASP A 84 4.12 1.74 1.64
N VAL A 85 4.27 0.45 1.38
CA VAL A 85 4.92 -0.48 2.31
C VAL A 85 6.42 -0.33 2.17
N VAL A 86 7.13 -0.23 3.29
CA VAL A 86 8.59 -0.24 3.35
C VAL A 86 9.08 -1.50 4.06
N ILE A 87 10.05 -2.18 3.45
CA ILE A 87 10.63 -3.42 3.95
C ILE A 87 12.08 -3.17 4.31
N PHE A 88 12.50 -3.62 5.50
CA PHE A 88 13.86 -3.50 6.00
C PHE A 88 14.48 -4.86 6.28
N TRP A 89 15.80 -4.97 6.15
CA TRP A 89 16.56 -6.10 6.68
C TRP A 89 16.85 -5.93 8.18
N ARG A 90 17.04 -7.04 8.88
CA ARG A 90 17.51 -7.09 10.28
C ARG A 90 18.73 -8.01 10.38
N GLU A 91 19.63 -7.64 11.30
CA GLU A 91 20.93 -8.27 11.54
C GLU A 91 21.91 -8.12 10.37
N SER A 92 21.58 -8.67 9.21
CA SER A 92 22.33 -8.45 7.96
C SER A 92 21.39 -8.40 6.76
N ARG A 93 21.89 -7.86 5.63
CA ARG A 93 21.12 -7.79 4.38
C ARG A 93 20.77 -9.17 3.80
N ASP A 94 21.60 -10.16 4.07
CA ASP A 94 21.43 -11.54 3.56
C ASP A 94 20.64 -12.44 4.51
N SER A 95 20.41 -11.99 5.75
CA SER A 95 19.59 -12.72 6.72
C SER A 95 18.11 -12.76 6.33
N TRP A 96 17.40 -13.83 6.68
CA TRP A 96 15.95 -13.91 6.47
C TRP A 96 15.15 -12.91 7.34
N LYS A 97 15.76 -12.39 8.41
CA LYS A 97 15.10 -11.48 9.37
C LYS A 97 14.88 -10.13 8.73
N GLY A 98 13.71 -9.54 9.01
CA GLY A 98 13.34 -8.24 8.47
C GLY A 98 12.36 -7.51 9.36
N HIS A 99 11.98 -6.32 8.89
CA HIS A 99 10.89 -5.53 9.46
C HIS A 99 10.06 -4.95 8.32
N VAL A 100 8.77 -4.75 8.56
CA VAL A 100 7.87 -4.13 7.60
C VAL A 100 7.03 -3.07 8.29
N GLY A 101 6.74 -2.00 7.57
CA GLY A 101 5.82 -0.95 8.01
C GLY A 101 5.29 -0.16 6.83
N ILE A 102 4.52 0.86 7.14
CA ILE A 102 3.94 1.81 6.21
C ILE A 102 4.83 3.03 6.20
N PHE A 103 5.37 3.40 5.04
CA PHE A 103 6.11 4.63 4.84
C PHE A 103 5.22 5.84 5.15
N THR A 104 5.71 6.75 5.99
CA THR A 104 5.01 8.00 6.34
C THR A 104 5.81 9.25 5.98
N GLY A 105 7.12 9.12 5.74
CA GLY A 105 7.97 10.24 5.33
C GLY A 105 9.46 9.93 5.47
N ILE A 106 10.27 10.92 5.11
CA ILE A 106 11.73 10.88 5.15
C ILE A 106 12.26 12.08 5.94
N SER A 107 13.38 11.91 6.65
CA SER A 107 14.04 13.03 7.34
C SER A 107 14.63 14.03 6.35
N GLN A 108 14.82 15.28 6.77
CA GLN A 108 15.35 16.35 5.91
C GLN A 108 16.70 16.01 5.26
N ASN A 109 17.54 15.26 5.96
CA ASN A 109 18.85 14.81 5.48
C ASN A 109 18.81 13.44 4.77
N SER A 110 17.63 12.89 4.49
CA SER A 110 17.45 11.58 3.83
C SER A 110 18.11 10.38 4.52
N SER A 111 18.53 10.51 5.79
CA SER A 111 19.17 9.42 6.54
C SER A 111 18.16 8.49 7.24
N ARG A 112 16.91 8.93 7.40
CA ARG A 112 15.89 8.18 8.14
C ARG A 112 14.57 8.14 7.39
N ILE A 113 13.93 6.98 7.43
CA ILE A 113 12.54 6.78 7.03
C ILE A 113 11.67 6.70 8.29
N TYR A 114 10.59 7.46 8.30
CA TYR A 114 9.52 7.31 9.28
C TYR A 114 8.56 6.24 8.78
N CYS A 115 8.28 5.25 9.63
CA CYS A 115 7.33 4.19 9.31
C CYS A 115 6.39 3.84 10.46
N LEU A 116 5.11 3.76 10.13
CA LEU A 116 4.05 3.26 11.00
C LEU A 116 3.99 1.73 10.88
N GLY A 117 4.08 1.02 11.99
CA GLY A 117 4.06 -0.45 11.95
C GLY A 117 3.82 -1.07 13.32
N GLY A 118 3.45 -2.35 13.31
CA GLY A 118 3.29 -3.16 14.50
C GLY A 118 4.61 -3.71 15.02
N ASN A 119 4.61 -4.14 16.28
CA ASN A 119 5.77 -4.64 17.00
C ASN A 119 7.02 -3.75 16.89
N GLN A 120 6.83 -2.45 17.02
CA GLN A 120 7.91 -1.46 17.08
C GLN A 120 8.08 -0.98 18.52
N GLY A 121 8.97 -1.64 19.26
CA GLY A 121 9.00 -1.51 20.71
C GLY A 121 7.79 -2.20 21.35
N ASN A 122 7.42 -3.36 20.82
CA ASN A 122 6.32 -4.19 21.29
C ASN A 122 4.94 -3.52 21.17
N GLN A 123 4.84 -2.47 20.35
CA GLN A 123 3.60 -1.73 20.11
C GLN A 123 3.43 -1.33 18.64
N VAL A 124 2.23 -0.89 18.29
CA VAL A 124 1.98 -0.10 17.09
C VAL A 124 2.44 1.34 17.37
N SER A 125 3.36 1.84 16.54
CA SER A 125 3.91 3.19 16.66
C SER A 125 4.48 3.66 15.34
N ILE A 126 4.86 4.94 15.26
CA ILE A 126 5.71 5.47 14.20
C ILE A 126 7.16 5.43 14.72
N THR A 127 8.08 4.85 13.95
CA THR A 127 9.51 4.87 14.28
C THR A 127 10.36 5.33 13.12
N ALA A 128 11.51 5.95 13.43
CA ALA A 128 12.52 6.32 12.45
C ALA A 128 13.55 5.19 12.27
N LYS A 129 13.79 4.74 11.04
CA LYS A 129 14.77 3.70 10.70
C LYS A 129 15.79 4.21 9.68
N SER A 130 17.03 3.72 9.74
CA SER A 130 18.05 4.11 8.76
C SER A 130 17.65 3.71 7.35
N THR A 131 17.94 4.57 6.38
CA THR A 131 17.77 4.29 4.94
C THR A 131 18.65 3.15 4.44
N ASP A 132 19.82 2.92 5.04
CA ASP A 132 20.71 1.80 4.68
C ASP A 132 20.07 0.42 4.92
N ARG A 133 19.02 0.39 5.73
CA ARG A 133 18.34 -0.85 6.10
C ARG A 133 17.24 -1.26 5.12
N ILE A 134 16.95 -0.44 4.12
CA ILE A 134 15.85 -0.66 3.20
C ILE A 134 16.19 -1.80 2.23
N LEU A 135 15.22 -2.71 2.06
CA LEU A 135 15.22 -3.74 1.02
C LEU A 135 14.37 -3.32 -0.18
N GLY A 136 13.34 -2.50 0.03
CA GLY A 136 12.53 -1.94 -1.04
C GLY A 136 11.22 -1.36 -0.53
N TYR A 137 10.49 -0.74 -1.46
CA TYR A 137 9.15 -0.22 -1.24
C TYR A 137 8.13 -0.91 -2.14
N ARG A 138 6.90 -1.02 -1.67
CA ARG A 138 5.80 -1.65 -2.41
C ARG A 138 4.51 -0.87 -2.29
N ARG A 139 3.88 -0.59 -3.43
CA ARG A 139 2.53 -0.04 -3.50
C ARG A 139 1.53 -1.19 -3.65
N LEU A 140 0.72 -1.42 -2.62
CA LEU A 140 -0.26 -2.49 -2.62
C LEU A 140 -1.40 -2.20 -3.61
N ARG A 141 -1.89 -3.23 -4.28
CA ARG A 141 -3.02 -3.13 -5.20
C ARG A 141 -4.33 -3.47 -4.48
N PRO A 142 -5.47 -2.89 -4.87
CA PRO A 142 -6.78 -3.34 -4.42
C PRO A 142 -7.06 -4.80 -4.78
N VAL A 143 -7.70 -5.53 -3.86
CA VAL A 143 -8.20 -6.89 -4.09
C VAL A 143 -9.66 -6.80 -4.51
N GLY A 144 -10.00 -7.42 -5.64
CA GLY A 144 -11.35 -7.42 -6.20
C GLY A 144 -11.40 -6.84 -7.60
N ARG A 145 -12.57 -6.88 -8.25
CA ARG A 145 -12.75 -6.24 -9.56
C ARG A 145 -12.58 -4.73 -9.39
N LEU A 146 -11.69 -4.14 -10.18
CA LEU A 146 -11.63 -2.70 -10.38
C LEU A 146 -12.95 -2.25 -11.04
N ASN A 147 -13.90 -1.83 -10.21
CA ASN A 147 -15.15 -1.26 -10.65
C ASN A 147 -14.94 0.24 -10.82
N PHE A 148 -14.58 0.66 -12.03
CA PHE A 148 -14.62 2.06 -12.38
C PHE A 148 -16.08 2.51 -12.48
N THR A 149 -16.35 3.73 -12.02
CA THR A 149 -17.65 4.40 -12.22
C THR A 149 -18.05 4.38 -13.69
N THR A 150 -19.34 4.48 -14.03
CA THR A 150 -19.77 4.77 -15.41
C THR A 150 -19.75 6.27 -15.72
N LYS A 151 -19.56 7.12 -14.69
CA LYS A 151 -19.41 8.56 -14.84
C LYS A 151 -18.19 8.88 -15.69
N ILE A 152 -18.36 9.81 -16.62
CA ILE A 152 -17.25 10.43 -17.35
C ILE A 152 -16.43 11.26 -16.35
N LEU A 153 -15.14 10.97 -16.20
CA LEU A 153 -14.24 11.76 -15.35
C LEU A 153 -13.37 12.68 -16.21
N LYS A 154 -13.24 13.92 -15.78
CA LYS A 154 -12.43 14.94 -16.46
C LYS A 154 -11.75 15.86 -15.44
N LYS A 155 -10.82 16.68 -15.93
CA LYS A 155 -10.15 17.70 -15.12
C LYS A 155 -11.15 18.53 -14.32
N GLY A 156 -10.85 18.70 -13.02
CA GLY A 156 -11.71 19.39 -12.05
C GLY A 156 -12.64 18.46 -11.26
N ASP A 157 -12.86 17.22 -11.71
CA ASP A 157 -13.57 16.24 -10.89
C ASP A 157 -12.76 15.87 -9.64
N THR A 158 -13.47 15.54 -8.56
CA THR A 158 -12.88 15.02 -7.33
C THR A 158 -13.67 13.83 -6.82
N GLY A 159 -13.03 12.90 -6.12
CA GLY A 159 -13.72 11.79 -5.46
C GLY A 159 -12.96 10.48 -5.48
N ILE A 160 -13.58 9.44 -4.93
CA ILE A 160 -13.00 8.09 -4.87
C ILE A 160 -12.80 7.50 -6.27
N GLU A 161 -13.64 7.87 -7.22
CA GLU A 161 -13.55 7.47 -8.62
C GLU A 161 -12.27 8.01 -9.28
N VAL A 162 -11.86 9.23 -8.90
CA VAL A 162 -10.60 9.82 -9.36
C VAL A 162 -9.41 9.11 -8.72
N VAL A 163 -9.49 8.76 -7.43
CA VAL A 163 -8.46 7.94 -6.77
C VAL A 163 -8.28 6.60 -7.49
N GLN A 164 -9.38 5.93 -7.85
CA GLN A 164 -9.33 4.66 -8.58
C GLN A 164 -8.66 4.81 -9.95
N LEU A 165 -8.98 5.87 -10.69
CA LEU A 165 -8.30 6.18 -11.96
C LEU A 165 -6.80 6.44 -11.74
N GLN A 166 -6.45 7.24 -10.75
CA GLN A 166 -5.05 7.56 -10.44
C GLN A 166 -4.25 6.31 -10.04
N ASP A 167 -4.82 5.44 -9.20
CA ASP A 167 -4.22 4.17 -8.79
C ASP A 167 -4.04 3.22 -9.98
N ALA A 168 -5.02 3.16 -10.89
CA ALA A 168 -4.96 2.37 -12.11
C ALA A 168 -3.86 2.86 -13.07
N LEU A 169 -3.81 4.17 -13.34
CA LEU A 169 -2.77 4.77 -14.18
C LEU A 169 -1.36 4.49 -13.62
N LYS A 170 -1.17 4.66 -12.32
CA LYS A 170 0.08 4.30 -11.63
C LYS A 170 0.43 2.82 -11.79
N GLN A 171 -0.56 1.95 -11.68
CA GLN A 171 -0.35 0.51 -11.84
C GLN A 171 0.09 0.14 -13.26
N LEU A 172 -0.33 0.92 -14.25
CA LEU A 172 0.10 0.78 -15.63
C LEU A 172 1.43 1.49 -15.94
N GLY A 173 1.97 2.27 -15.00
CA GLY A 173 3.24 2.98 -15.13
C GLY A 173 3.11 4.44 -15.54
N PHE A 174 1.89 4.98 -15.63
CA PHE A 174 1.65 6.39 -15.95
C PHE A 174 1.68 7.24 -14.68
N ASN A 175 2.52 8.27 -14.67
CA ASN A 175 2.68 9.14 -13.51
C ASN A 175 1.60 10.22 -13.46
N CYS A 176 0.56 9.96 -12.66
CA CYS A 176 -0.56 10.89 -12.46
C CYS A 176 -0.41 11.81 -11.22
N GLY A 177 0.75 11.81 -10.54
CA GLY A 177 0.92 12.47 -9.24
C GLY A 177 0.45 11.62 -8.07
N THR A 178 0.07 12.20 -6.92
CA THR A 178 -0.49 11.44 -5.79
C THR A 178 -1.92 10.99 -6.09
N SER A 179 -2.34 9.83 -5.56
CA SER A 179 -3.72 9.36 -5.70
C SER A 179 -4.62 10.06 -4.67
N ASP A 180 -4.71 11.38 -4.78
CA ASP A 180 -5.36 12.29 -3.85
C ASP A 180 -6.86 12.47 -4.11
N GLY A 181 -7.34 11.95 -5.24
CA GLY A 181 -8.73 12.06 -5.67
C GLY A 181 -9.05 13.40 -6.31
N ILE A 182 -8.05 14.17 -6.75
CA ILE A 182 -8.22 15.43 -7.48
C ILE A 182 -7.78 15.22 -8.93
N PHE A 183 -8.70 15.40 -9.88
CA PHE A 183 -8.39 15.27 -11.30
C PHE A 183 -7.71 16.54 -11.79
N GLY A 184 -6.41 16.64 -11.53
CA GLY A 184 -5.57 17.78 -11.91
C GLY A 184 -4.88 17.60 -13.28
N PRO A 185 -4.03 18.56 -13.68
CA PRO A 185 -3.28 18.51 -14.94
C PRO A 185 -2.40 17.26 -15.09
N LYS A 186 -1.82 16.76 -13.99
CA LYS A 186 -1.00 15.53 -14.02
C LYS A 186 -1.84 14.28 -14.32
N THR A 187 -3.04 14.20 -13.75
CA THR A 187 -3.98 13.11 -14.03
C THR A 187 -4.48 13.17 -15.47
N GLU A 188 -4.79 14.37 -15.96
CA GLU A 188 -5.16 14.59 -17.36
C GLU A 188 -4.05 14.16 -18.32
N GLN A 189 -2.81 14.57 -18.06
CA GLN A 189 -1.68 14.21 -18.90
C GLN A 189 -1.42 12.70 -18.87
N ALA A 190 -1.39 12.08 -17.68
CA ALA A 190 -1.22 10.64 -17.55
C ALA A 190 -2.31 9.85 -18.29
N LEU A 191 -3.55 10.35 -18.32
CA LEU A 191 -4.63 9.72 -19.05
C LEU A 191 -4.47 9.89 -20.57
N LYS A 192 -3.99 11.04 -21.05
CA LYS A 192 -3.64 11.24 -22.46
C LYS A 192 -2.51 10.31 -22.88
N ASP A 193 -1.47 10.17 -22.06
CA ASP A 193 -0.35 9.27 -22.31
C ASP A 193 -0.83 7.80 -22.38
N PHE A 194 -1.75 7.41 -21.50
CA PHE A 194 -2.41 6.10 -21.57
C PHE A 194 -3.23 5.92 -22.85
N GLN A 195 -4.09 6.88 -23.20
CA GLN A 195 -4.88 6.84 -24.42
C GLN A 195 -4.00 6.73 -25.67
N ALA A 196 -2.85 7.41 -25.69
CA ALA A 196 -1.91 7.34 -26.81
C ALA A 196 -1.29 5.94 -27.02
N THR A 197 -1.43 5.02 -26.07
CA THR A 197 -0.96 3.63 -26.24
C THR A 197 -1.86 2.76 -27.12
N ASP A 198 -3.09 3.21 -27.40
CA ASP A 198 -4.02 2.53 -28.29
C ASP A 198 -4.52 3.46 -29.39
N ARG A 199 -4.35 3.06 -30.65
CA ARG A 199 -4.72 3.87 -31.82
C ARG A 199 -6.23 4.03 -32.01
N SER A 200 -7.05 3.21 -31.35
CA SER A 200 -8.51 3.28 -31.39
C SER A 200 -9.10 4.32 -30.43
N LEU A 201 -8.30 4.80 -29.47
CA LEU A 201 -8.75 5.78 -28.48
C LEU A 201 -8.52 7.22 -28.95
N THR A 202 -9.45 8.10 -28.59
CA THR A 202 -9.25 9.54 -28.71
C THR A 202 -8.42 10.04 -27.53
N ILE A 203 -7.35 10.80 -27.81
CA ILE A 203 -6.45 11.38 -26.79
C ILE A 203 -7.10 12.63 -26.16
N SER A 204 -8.24 12.43 -25.48
CA SER A 204 -9.08 13.48 -24.92
C SER A 204 -8.62 13.95 -23.53
N GLY A 205 -7.89 13.11 -22.78
CA GLY A 205 -7.62 13.33 -21.36
C GLY A 205 -8.86 13.18 -20.47
N VAL A 206 -9.90 12.52 -20.98
CA VAL A 206 -11.18 12.27 -20.31
C VAL A 206 -11.39 10.77 -20.19
N LEU A 207 -11.82 10.29 -19.01
CA LEU A 207 -12.17 8.89 -18.80
C LEU A 207 -13.62 8.65 -19.26
N ASP A 208 -13.78 8.48 -20.56
CA ASP A 208 -15.02 8.07 -21.22
C ASP A 208 -15.18 6.53 -21.22
N GLN A 209 -16.23 6.02 -21.86
CA GLN A 209 -16.49 4.58 -21.91
C GLN A 209 -15.37 3.79 -22.64
N PRO A 210 -14.96 4.15 -23.87
CA PRO A 210 -13.89 3.43 -24.57
C PRO A 210 -12.57 3.40 -23.77
N THR A 211 -12.16 4.55 -23.22
CA THR A 211 -10.92 4.63 -22.42
C THR A 211 -11.01 3.74 -21.17
N ARG A 212 -12.18 3.69 -20.52
CA ARG A 212 -12.42 2.87 -19.32
C ARG A 212 -12.41 1.38 -19.61
N GLU A 213 -13.02 0.95 -20.71
CA GLU A 213 -13.04 -0.44 -21.15
C GLU A 213 -11.61 -0.93 -21.44
N PHE A 214 -10.84 -0.14 -22.19
CA PHE A 214 -9.43 -0.43 -22.44
C PHE A 214 -8.59 -0.47 -21.16
N LEU A 215 -8.81 0.48 -20.24
CA LEU A 215 -8.14 0.50 -18.93
C LEU A 215 -8.40 -0.77 -18.13
N VAL A 216 -9.64 -1.25 -18.10
CA VAL A 216 -10.02 -2.50 -17.42
C VAL A 216 -9.40 -3.72 -18.10
N GLU A 217 -9.33 -3.75 -19.42
CA GLU A 217 -8.73 -4.84 -20.18
C GLU A 217 -7.25 -4.99 -19.86
N ILE A 218 -6.47 -3.90 -19.96
CA ILE A 218 -5.03 -3.91 -19.68
C ILE A 218 -4.73 -4.25 -18.21
N LEU A 219 -5.61 -3.86 -17.28
CA LEU A 219 -5.44 -4.21 -15.87
C LEU A 219 -5.73 -5.68 -15.56
N LYS A 220 -6.53 -6.36 -16.38
CA LYS A 220 -6.79 -7.81 -16.25
C LYS A 220 -5.69 -8.68 -16.87
N SER A 221 -4.91 -8.14 -17.81
CA SER A 221 -3.86 -8.89 -18.51
C SER A 221 -2.49 -8.86 -17.81
N LYS A 222 -2.38 -8.22 -16.64
CA LYS A 222 -1.19 -8.18 -15.78
C LYS A 222 -1.37 -8.99 -14.49
#